data_AF-A0A2N2NZ90-F1
#
_entry.id   AF-A0A2N2NZ90-F1
#
_cell.length_a   1.000
_cell.length_b   1.000
_cell.length_c   1.000
_cell.angle_alpha   90.00
_cell.angle_beta   90.00
_cell.angle_gamma   90.00
#
_symmetry.space_group_name_H-M   'P 1'
#
loop_
_entity.id
_entity.type
_entity.pdbx_description
1 polymer ?
#
loop_
_entity_poly.entity_id
_entity_poly.type
_entity_poly.pdbx_seq_one_letter_code
_entity_poly.pdbx_strand_id
1 'polypeptide(L)' 'MIADNGMGKRLRRIGLKDTFAHGASKPYLMREYELDALALVHTVENLIGQDLDITETDLQAVRLQAVHSAAKAEAL' A
#
# COMPACT_ATOMS: atom_id res chain seq x y z
N MET A 1 -15.25 -1.40 -11.77
CA MET A 1 -14.60 -0.63 -10.67
C MET A 1 -15.48 -0.69 -9.42
N ILE A 2 -14.95 -0.36 -8.24
CA ILE A 2 -15.66 -0.47 -6.94
C ILE A 2 -16.97 0.35 -6.89
N ALA A 3 -17.05 1.45 -7.64
CA ALA A 3 -18.29 2.21 -7.85
C ALA A 3 -19.42 1.37 -8.48
N ASP A 4 -19.08 0.42 -9.36
CA ASP A 4 -20.04 -0.47 -10.02
C ASP A 4 -20.61 -1.53 -9.06
N ASN A 5 -19.99 -1.72 -7.88
CA ASN A 5 -20.40 -2.71 -6.89
C ASN A 5 -21.25 -2.11 -5.75
N GLY A 6 -21.67 -0.85 -5.84
CA GLY A 6 -22.65 -0.25 -4.91
C GLY A 6 -22.22 -0.18 -3.44
N MET A 7 -20.92 -0.26 -3.14
CA MET A 7 -20.44 -0.22 -1.75
C MET A 7 -20.56 1.19 -1.17
N GLY A 8 -21.52 1.42 -0.26
CA GLY A 8 -21.73 2.68 0.46
C GLY A 8 -20.68 3.04 1.53
N LYS A 9 -19.47 2.45 1.45
CA LYS A 9 -18.39 2.69 2.43
C LYS A 9 -17.44 3.78 1.94
N ARG A 10 -16.92 4.58 2.88
CA ARG A 10 -15.90 5.61 2.58
C ARG A 10 -14.67 4.95 1.96
N LEU A 11 -14.26 5.44 0.80
CA LEU A 11 -13.06 4.96 0.10
C LEU A 11 -11.88 5.88 0.42
N ARG A 12 -10.71 5.30 0.67
CA ARG A 12 -9.44 6.02 0.84
C ARG A 12 -8.47 5.54 -0.23
N ARG A 13 -7.87 6.48 -0.95
CA ARG A 13 -6.85 6.19 -1.96
C ARG A 13 -5.48 6.38 -1.32
N ILE A 14 -4.64 5.36 -1.45
CA ILE A 14 -3.22 5.44 -1.12
C ILE A 14 -2.47 5.45 -2.45
N GLY A 15 -1.57 6.40 -2.62
CA GLY A 15 -0.87 6.63 -3.88
C GLY A 15 0.01 7.86 -3.76
N LEU A 16 0.82 8.09 -4.80
CA LEU A 16 1.62 9.29 -4.87
C LEU A 16 0.67 10.50 -4.80
N LYS A 17 1.00 11.45 -3.92
CA LYS A 17 0.31 12.73 -3.82
C LYS A 17 0.55 13.54 -5.10
N ASP A 18 -0.07 14.70 -5.24
CA ASP A 18 0.14 15.59 -6.39
C ASP A 18 1.56 16.19 -6.36
N THR A 19 2.54 15.37 -6.70
CA THR A 19 3.98 15.66 -6.66
C THR A 19 4.74 14.75 -7.62
N PHE A 20 5.93 15.16 -8.00
CA PHE A 20 6.83 14.35 -8.81
C PHE A 20 7.66 13.42 -7.93
N ALA A 21 7.75 12.16 -8.34
CA ALA A 21 8.71 11.24 -7.75
C ALA A 21 10.15 11.59 -8.19
N HIS A 22 11.12 11.18 -7.39
CA HIS A 22 12.54 11.29 -7.74
C HIS A 22 13.24 9.91 -7.77
N GLY A 23 14.44 9.87 -8.33
CA GLY A 23 15.26 8.66 -8.34
C GLY A 23 15.75 8.32 -6.94
N ALA A 24 15.44 7.12 -6.45
CA ALA A 24 16.01 6.50 -5.25
C ALA A 24 15.65 5.01 -5.19
N SER A 25 16.06 4.32 -4.13
CA SER A 25 15.71 2.90 -3.95
C SER A 25 14.20 2.72 -3.68
N LYS A 26 13.63 1.61 -4.15
CA LYS A 26 12.21 1.31 -3.93
C LYS A 26 11.81 1.33 -2.44
N PRO A 27 12.54 0.70 -1.50
CA PRO A 27 12.16 0.74 -0.08
C PRO A 27 12.12 2.16 0.47
N TYR A 28 13.10 2.99 0.08
CA TYR A 28 13.14 4.39 0.45
C TYR A 28 11.92 5.15 -0.07
N LEU A 29 11.62 5.05 -1.37
CA LEU A 29 10.49 5.76 -1.98
C LEU A 29 9.13 5.30 -1.43
N MET A 30 8.98 4.01 -1.10
CA MET A 30 7.75 3.51 -0.49
C MET A 30 7.53 4.10 0.90
N ARG A 31 8.60 4.24 1.69
CA ARG A 31 8.53 4.88 3.01
C ARG A 31 8.26 6.38 2.89
N GLU A 32 9.01 7.06 2.02
CA GLU A 32 8.92 8.51 1.77
C GLU A 32 7.52 8.93 1.33
N TYR A 33 6.91 8.19 0.41
CA TYR A 33 5.59 8.51 -0.12
C TYR A 33 4.43 7.84 0.61
N GLU A 34 4.67 7.23 1.78
CA GLU A 34 3.64 6.56 2.57
C GLU A 34 2.88 5.48 1.75
N LEU A 35 3.64 4.69 0.98
CA LEU A 35 3.15 3.60 0.13
C LEU A 35 3.56 2.22 0.65
N ASP A 36 4.03 2.15 1.89
CA ASP A 36 4.40 0.92 2.56
C ASP A 36 3.23 0.29 3.34
N ALA A 37 3.50 -0.88 3.94
CA ALA A 37 2.49 -1.62 4.69
C ALA A 37 2.03 -0.87 5.96
N LEU A 38 2.91 -0.09 6.60
CA LEU A 38 2.54 0.71 7.77
C LEU A 38 1.58 1.84 7.38
N ALA A 39 1.83 2.52 6.27
CA ALA A 39 0.93 3.55 5.77
C ALA A 39 -0.47 2.99 5.43
N LEU A 40 -0.55 1.75 4.94
CA LEU A 40 -1.82 1.06 4.75
C LEU A 40 -2.53 0.82 6.08
N VAL A 41 -1.84 0.29 7.09
CA VAL A 41 -2.40 0.08 8.45
C VAL A 41 -2.96 1.39 8.99
N HIS A 42 -2.16 2.46 9.00
CA HIS A 42 -2.61 3.76 9.49
C HIS A 42 -3.79 4.34 8.71
N THR A 43 -3.84 4.10 7.39
CA THR A 43 -4.98 4.55 6.58
C THR A 43 -6.26 3.80 6.98
N VAL A 44 -6.15 2.50 7.29
CA VAL A 44 -7.27 1.68 7.75
C VAL A 44 -7.70 2.09 9.15
N GLU A 45 -6.78 2.27 10.10
CA GLU A 45 -7.05 2.76 11.46
C GLU A 45 -7.82 4.08 11.43
N ASN A 46 -7.37 5.03 10.61
CA ASN A 46 -8.04 6.31 10.38
C ASN A 46 -9.39 6.19 9.65
N LEU A 47 -9.61 5.11 8.90
CA LEU A 47 -10.89 4.87 8.22
C LEU A 47 -11.93 4.31 9.18
N ILE A 48 -11.52 3.45 10.12
CA ILE A 48 -12.41 2.78 11.08
C ILE A 48 -12.50 3.53 12.43
N GLY A 49 -11.56 4.44 12.71
CA GLY A 49 -11.49 5.20 13.97
C GLY A 49 -11.01 4.36 15.16
N GLN A 50 -10.16 3.37 14.92
CA GLN A 50 -9.67 2.42 15.92
C GLN A 50 -8.21 2.07 15.64
N ASP A 51 -7.38 2.09 16.68
CA ASP A 51 -6.00 1.60 16.63
C ASP A 51 -6.00 0.07 16.64
N LEU A 52 -5.24 -0.52 15.71
CA LEU A 52 -5.12 -1.97 15.57
C LEU A 52 -3.91 -2.52 16.33
N ASP A 53 -3.07 -1.64 16.89
CA ASP A 53 -1.82 -1.98 17.60
C ASP A 53 -0.86 -2.83 16.74
N ILE A 54 -0.87 -2.59 15.42
CA ILE A 54 0.01 -3.27 14.47
C ILE A 54 1.29 -2.44 14.30
N THR A 55 2.42 -3.04 14.63
CA THR A 55 3.75 -2.42 14.59
C THR A 55 4.57 -2.88 13.39
N GLU A 56 5.73 -2.26 13.18
CA GLU A 56 6.67 -2.69 12.14
C GLU A 56 7.12 -4.15 12.35
N THR A 57 7.31 -4.57 13.60
CA THR A 57 7.71 -5.93 13.97
C THR A 57 6.69 -6.97 13.50
N ASP A 58 5.40 -6.65 13.63
CA ASP A 58 4.30 -7.53 13.20
C ASP A 58 4.29 -7.71 11.69
N LEU A 59 4.71 -6.68 10.94
CA LEU A 59 4.79 -6.70 9.48
C LEU A 59 6.08 -7.36 8.97
N GLN A 60 7.17 -7.31 9.73
CA GLN A 60 8.43 -7.99 9.38
C GLN A 60 8.26 -9.51 9.35
N ALA A 61 7.41 -10.08 10.22
CA ALA A 61 7.07 -11.50 10.23
C ALA A 61 6.33 -11.94 8.95
N VAL A 62 5.70 -11.00 8.23
CA VAL A 62 4.86 -11.23 7.06
C VAL A 62 5.54 -10.74 5.78
N ARG A 63 6.88 -10.77 5.68
CA ARG A 63 7.59 -10.48 4.43
C ARG A 63 7.29 -11.56 3.37
N LEU A 64 6.10 -11.48 2.79
CA LEU A 64 5.66 -12.22 1.63
C LEU A 64 6.54 -11.78 0.47
N GLN A 65 7.58 -12.56 0.18
CA GLN A 65 8.26 -12.50 -1.10
C GLN A 65 7.25 -12.89 -2.19
N ALA A 66 6.46 -11.93 -2.66
CA ALA A 66 5.86 -12.01 -3.99
C ALA A 66 6.87 -11.45 -5.01
N VAL A 67 8.04 -12.09 -5.11
CA VAL A 67 8.95 -11.92 -6.26
C VAL A 67 8.67 -12.95 -7.34
N HIS A 68 7.42 -13.37 -7.53
CA HIS A 68 7.05 -14.11 -8.73
C HIS A 68 5.67 -13.65 -9.21
N SER A 69 5.66 -12.63 -10.07
CA SER A 69 4.67 -12.66 -11.14
C SER A 69 5.07 -13.81 -12.05
N ALA A 70 4.32 -14.90 -11.99
CA ALA A 70 4.36 -15.97 -12.98
C ALA A 70 3.74 -15.53 -14.33
N ALA A 71 3.57 -14.23 -14.58
CA ALA A 71 3.22 -13.70 -15.90
C ALA A 71 4.47 -13.10 -16.55
N LYS A 72 5.32 -13.98 -17.10
CA LYS A 72 6.15 -13.67 -18.26
C LYS A 72 5.42 -14.23 -19.48
N ALA A 73 4.82 -13.34 -20.27
CA ALA A 73 4.46 -13.45 -21.68
C ALA A 73 3.77 -12.11 -21.97
N GLU A 74 4.41 -11.11 -22.56
CA GLU A 74 4.78 -10.92 -23.96
C GLU A 74 5.45 -9.51 -24.02
N ALA A 75 6.30 -9.08 -24.94
CA ALA A 75 7.16 -9.62 -25.98
C ALA A 75 8.04 -8.43 -26.43
N LEU A 76 9.31 -8.70 -26.76
CA LEU A 76 10.32 -7.86 -27.42
C LEU A 76 10.58 -6.42 -26.90
#